data_AF-I0SW86-F1
#
_entry.id   AF-I0SW86-F1
#
_cell.length_a   1.000
_cell.length_b   1.000
_cell.length_c   1.000
_cell.angle_alpha   90.00
_cell.angle_beta   90.00
_cell.angle_gamma   90.00
#
_symmetry.space_group_name_H-M   'P 1'
#
loop_
_entity.id
_entity.type
_entity.pdbx_description
1 polymer ?
#
loop_
_entity_poly.entity_id
_entity_poly.type
_entity_poly.pdbx_seq_one_letter_code
_entity_poly.pdbx_strand_id
1 'polypeptide(L)'
;MLKLIAIVGTNSKRSTNRQLLQYMQKHFADKAEIELVEIKDIPVFNKPADKQVPAEILEIAAKIEEADGVIIGTPEYDHSIPAVLMSALAWLSYGIYPLLNKPIMITGASYGTLGSSRAQLQLRQILNAPEIKASVLPDEFLLSHSLQAFNPSGDLVDLDVIKKLDATFDDFRIFVKITEKLRNAQALLRKDAEDFDWENL
;
A
#
# COMPACT_ATOMS: atom_id res chain seq x y z
N MET A 1 11.77 15.74 5.06
CA MET A 1 11.93 14.51 4.26
C MET A 1 10.56 13.86 4.20
N LEU A 2 10.17 13.25 3.07
CA LEU A 2 8.85 12.60 2.97
C LEU A 2 8.78 11.45 3.96
N LYS A 3 7.69 11.32 4.71
CA LYS A 3 7.39 10.18 5.58
C LYS A 3 6.43 9.25 4.87
N LEU A 4 6.81 7.99 4.69
CA LEU A 4 6.03 7.01 3.96
C LEU A 4 5.83 5.75 4.81
N ILE A 5 4.63 5.19 4.78
CA ILE A 5 4.36 3.86 5.31
C ILE A 5 4.43 2.84 4.17
N ALA A 6 5.22 1.78 4.35
CA ALA A 6 5.30 0.66 3.44
C ALA A 6 4.56 -0.56 4.01
N ILE A 7 3.36 -0.85 3.50
CA ILE A 7 2.57 -2.00 3.93
C ILE A 7 3.09 -3.26 3.22
N VAL A 8 3.52 -4.23 4.01
CA VAL A 8 3.91 -5.57 3.53
C VAL A 8 2.65 -6.38 3.29
N GLY A 9 2.16 -6.47 2.05
CA GLY A 9 0.87 -7.05 1.68
C GLY A 9 0.73 -8.57 1.80
N THR A 10 1.47 -9.23 2.69
CA THR A 10 1.42 -10.69 2.88
C THR A 10 1.79 -11.10 4.30
N ASN A 11 1.24 -12.22 4.75
CA ASN A 11 1.58 -12.87 6.02
C ASN A 11 2.70 -13.92 5.89
N SER A 12 3.22 -14.14 4.68
CA SER A 12 4.35 -15.05 4.48
C SER A 12 5.60 -14.54 5.19
N LYS A 13 6.25 -15.39 6.00
CA LYS A 13 7.55 -15.09 6.63
C LYS A 13 8.67 -14.91 5.60
N ARG A 14 8.61 -15.65 4.49
CA ARG A 14 9.56 -15.56 3.37
C ARG A 14 8.88 -14.83 2.21
N SER A 15 8.98 -13.51 2.21
CA SER A 15 8.36 -12.65 1.21
C SER A 15 9.41 -11.83 0.47
N THR A 16 9.47 -12.00 -0.85
CA THR A 16 10.27 -11.12 -1.73
C THR A 16 9.65 -9.72 -1.86
N ASN A 17 8.36 -9.55 -1.53
CA ASN A 17 7.72 -8.23 -1.43
C ASN A 17 8.23 -7.47 -0.20
N ARG A 18 8.40 -8.19 0.93
CA ARG A 18 9.05 -7.60 2.12
C ARG A 18 10.48 -7.19 1.80
N GLN A 19 11.25 -8.05 1.13
CA GLN A 19 12.61 -7.73 0.71
C GLN A 19 12.66 -6.52 -0.24
N LEU A 20 11.72 -6.41 -1.20
CA LEU A 20 11.59 -5.24 -2.05
C LEU A 20 11.35 -3.95 -1.25
N LEU A 21 10.43 -3.98 -0.28
CA LEU A 21 10.15 -2.82 0.56
C LEU A 21 11.34 -2.45 1.48
N GLN A 22 12.05 -3.45 2.01
CA GLN A 22 13.29 -3.24 2.78
C GLN A 22 14.40 -2.64 1.93
N TYR A 23 14.54 -3.12 0.68
CA TYR A 23 15.45 -2.53 -0.29
C TYR A 23 15.08 -1.07 -0.55
N MET A 24 13.81 -0.77 -0.84
CA MET A 24 13.34 0.61 -1.06
C MET A 24 13.61 1.51 0.15
N GLN A 25 13.38 1.01 1.38
CA GLN A 25 13.69 1.73 2.61
C GLN A 25 15.18 2.12 2.69
N LYS A 26 16.09 1.19 2.39
CA LYS A 26 17.53 1.46 2.40
C LYS A 26 17.96 2.36 1.24
N HIS A 27 17.50 2.04 0.03
CA HIS A 27 17.91 2.66 -1.22
C HIS A 27 17.45 4.12 -1.35
N PHE A 28 16.29 4.46 -0.77
CA PHE A 28 15.72 5.80 -0.82
C PHE A 28 15.84 6.60 0.49
N ALA A 29 16.72 6.18 1.40
CA ALA A 29 16.88 6.80 2.73
C ALA A 29 17.32 8.28 2.69
N ASP A 30 17.92 8.74 1.59
CA ASP A 30 18.25 10.15 1.35
C ASP A 30 17.06 10.99 0.82
N LYS A 31 16.03 10.32 0.30
CA LYS A 31 14.85 10.93 -0.32
C LYS A 31 13.60 10.89 0.57
N ALA A 32 13.43 9.83 1.35
CA ALA A 32 12.26 9.58 2.19
C ALA A 32 12.61 8.73 3.43
N GLU A 33 11.86 8.96 4.51
CA GLU A 33 11.78 8.06 5.66
C GLU A 33 10.68 7.04 5.37
N ILE A 34 11.04 5.77 5.22
CA ILE A 34 10.09 4.69 4.93
C ILE A 34 10.00 3.77 6.14
N GLU A 35 8.83 3.65 6.75
CA GLU A 35 8.55 2.68 7.82
C GLU A 35 7.79 1.49 7.26
N LEU A 36 8.30 0.27 7.48
CA LEU A 36 7.57 -0.94 7.09
C LEU A 36 6.52 -1.30 8.14
N VAL A 37 5.29 -1.54 7.70
CA VAL A 37 4.18 -2.02 8.52
C VAL A 37 3.80 -3.43 8.09
N GLU A 38 3.84 -4.36 9.04
CA GLU A 38 3.43 -5.75 8.84
C GLU A 38 1.94 -5.90 9.11
N ILE A 39 1.25 -6.66 8.26
CA ILE A 39 -0.17 -7.03 8.46
C ILE A 39 -0.34 -8.52 8.79
N LYS A 40 0.76 -9.23 9.07
CA LYS A 40 0.73 -10.69 9.23
C LYS A 40 0.02 -11.17 10.50
N ASP A 41 0.00 -10.32 11.53
CA ASP A 41 -0.49 -10.64 12.88
C ASP A 41 -1.81 -9.92 13.22
N ILE A 42 -2.39 -9.18 12.26
CA ILE A 42 -3.69 -8.52 12.48
C ILE A 42 -4.82 -9.55 12.50
N PRO A 43 -5.90 -9.33 13.26
CA PRO A 43 -7.08 -10.19 13.20
C PRO A 43 -7.69 -10.16 11.79
N VAL A 44 -8.16 -11.32 11.32
CA VAL A 44 -8.92 -11.39 10.07
C VAL A 44 -10.19 -10.55 10.21
N PHE A 45 -10.51 -9.78 9.17
CA PHE A 45 -11.71 -8.96 9.15
C PHE A 45 -12.92 -9.87 9.27
N ASN A 46 -13.69 -9.61 10.32
CA ASN A 46 -14.96 -10.22 10.58
C ASN A 46 -15.84 -9.12 11.15
N LYS A 47 -16.79 -8.63 10.33
CA LYS A 47 -17.60 -7.43 10.62
C LYS A 47 -18.11 -7.47 12.08
N PRO A 48 -17.56 -6.64 12.98
CA PRO A 48 -17.85 -6.74 14.40
C PRO A 48 -19.23 -6.15 14.69
N ALA A 49 -20.00 -6.82 15.56
CA ALA A 49 -21.36 -6.38 15.89
C ALA A 49 -21.39 -5.06 16.70
N ASP A 50 -20.34 -4.81 17.49
CA ASP A 50 -20.17 -3.61 18.31
C ASP A 50 -19.49 -2.46 17.56
N LYS A 51 -19.19 -2.66 16.27
CA LYS A 51 -18.49 -1.72 15.38
C LYS A 51 -17.10 -1.30 15.89
N GLN A 52 -16.47 -2.08 16.77
CA GLN A 52 -15.14 -1.75 17.31
C GLN A 52 -14.01 -2.19 16.38
N VAL A 53 -13.07 -1.28 16.14
CA VAL A 53 -11.84 -1.55 15.38
C VAL A 53 -10.74 -2.01 16.34
N PRO A 54 -10.01 -3.11 16.04
CA PRO A 54 -8.92 -3.60 16.88
C PRO A 54 -7.80 -2.57 17.08
N ALA A 55 -7.15 -2.60 18.25
CA ALA A 55 -6.11 -1.65 18.62
C ALA A 55 -4.93 -1.66 17.62
N GLU A 56 -4.53 -2.84 17.15
CA GLU A 56 -3.42 -2.97 16.19
C GLU A 56 -3.77 -2.33 14.83
N ILE A 57 -5.05 -2.32 14.45
CA ILE A 57 -5.52 -1.63 13.25
C ILE A 57 -5.51 -0.11 13.48
N LEU A 58 -5.95 0.36 14.64
CA LEU A 58 -5.93 1.79 14.98
C LEU A 58 -4.50 2.34 15.01
N GLU A 59 -3.52 1.57 15.49
CA GLU A 59 -2.11 1.94 15.42
C GLU A 59 -1.60 2.07 13.98
N ILE A 60 -1.98 1.13 13.10
CA ILE A 60 -1.64 1.21 11.67
C ILE A 60 -2.33 2.43 11.02
N ALA A 61 -3.59 2.68 11.35
CA ALA A 61 -4.34 3.82 10.84
C ALA A 61 -3.70 5.15 11.24
N ALA A 62 -3.29 5.31 12.51
CA ALA A 62 -2.59 6.50 12.99
C ALA A 62 -1.29 6.76 12.22
N LYS A 63 -0.48 5.72 12.00
CA LYS A 63 0.76 5.81 11.19
C LYS A 63 0.47 6.26 9.76
N ILE A 64 -0.58 5.72 9.14
CA ILE A 64 -0.99 6.10 7.78
C ILE A 64 -1.46 7.56 7.75
N GLU A 65 -2.23 8.01 8.73
CA GLU A 65 -2.72 9.39 8.81
C GLU A 65 -1.56 10.39 8.94
N GLU A 66 -0.57 10.08 9.77
CA GLU A 66 0.63 10.90 10.00
C GLU A 66 1.61 10.92 8.81
N ALA A 67 1.55 9.92 7.93
CA ALA A 67 2.45 9.82 6.78
C ALA A 67 1.98 10.67 5.58
N ASP A 68 2.94 11.10 4.76
CA ASP A 68 2.69 11.86 3.54
C ASP A 68 2.13 10.95 2.42
N GLY A 69 2.41 9.64 2.48
CA GLY A 69 1.93 8.65 1.51
C GLY A 69 2.16 7.22 1.95
N VAL A 70 1.60 6.28 1.19
CA VAL A 70 1.69 4.83 1.45
C VAL A 70 2.26 4.11 0.24
N ILE A 71 3.12 3.13 0.47
CA ILE A 71 3.58 2.16 -0.52
C ILE A 71 2.97 0.81 -0.13
N ILE A 72 2.30 0.12 -1.05
CA ILE A 72 1.76 -1.22 -0.80
C ILE A 72 2.49 -2.23 -1.68
N GLY A 73 3.26 -3.12 -1.04
CA GLY A 73 3.94 -4.22 -1.72
C GLY A 73 3.06 -5.47 -1.73
N THR A 74 2.45 -5.81 -2.85
CA THR A 74 1.53 -6.96 -2.97
C THR A 74 2.12 -8.10 -3.80
N PRO A 75 2.19 -9.34 -3.26
CA PRO A 75 2.31 -10.52 -4.12
C PRO A 75 1.01 -10.74 -4.89
N GLU A 76 1.03 -11.70 -5.83
CA GLU A 76 -0.15 -12.16 -6.57
C GLU A 76 -0.45 -13.62 -6.24
N TYR A 77 -1.64 -13.88 -5.68
CA TYR A 77 -2.19 -15.22 -5.42
C TYR A 77 -3.43 -15.39 -6.29
N ASP A 78 -3.45 -16.40 -7.16
CA ASP A 78 -4.59 -16.72 -8.02
C ASP A 78 -5.14 -15.52 -8.82
N HIS A 79 -4.21 -14.70 -9.35
CA HIS A 79 -4.53 -13.45 -10.07
C HIS A 79 -5.19 -12.35 -9.23
N SER A 80 -5.06 -12.45 -7.91
CA SER A 80 -5.64 -11.56 -6.92
C SER A 80 -4.60 -11.08 -5.90
N ILE A 81 -4.93 -10.03 -5.14
CA ILE A 81 -4.24 -9.67 -3.92
C ILE A 81 -4.39 -10.79 -2.87
N PRO A 82 -3.45 -10.92 -1.92
CA PRO A 82 -3.58 -11.87 -0.83
C PRO A 82 -4.78 -11.57 0.06
N ALA A 83 -5.43 -12.62 0.57
CA ALA A 83 -6.58 -12.49 1.48
C ALA A 83 -6.28 -11.62 2.72
N VAL A 84 -5.06 -11.71 3.27
CA VAL A 84 -4.64 -10.88 4.41
C VAL A 84 -4.56 -9.39 4.06
N LEU A 85 -4.19 -9.03 2.82
CA LEU A 85 -4.19 -7.64 2.37
C LEU A 85 -5.62 -7.13 2.21
N MET A 86 -6.51 -7.93 1.62
CA MET A 86 -7.93 -7.57 1.54
C MET A 86 -8.55 -7.38 2.94
N SER A 87 -8.22 -8.27 3.86
CA SER A 87 -8.63 -8.19 5.27
C SER A 87 -8.13 -6.91 5.95
N ALA A 88 -6.87 -6.53 5.74
CA ALA A 88 -6.31 -5.30 6.28
C ALA A 88 -7.03 -4.06 5.73
N LEU A 89 -7.29 -4.03 4.41
CA LEU A 89 -8.01 -2.92 3.76
C LEU A 89 -9.44 -2.80 4.27
N ALA A 90 -10.14 -3.92 4.48
CA ALA A 90 -11.48 -3.93 5.06
C ALA A 90 -11.51 -3.32 6.47
N TRP A 91 -10.51 -3.63 7.31
CA TRP A 91 -10.35 -2.99 8.61
C TRP A 91 -10.07 -1.48 8.50
N LEU A 92 -9.18 -1.10 7.57
CA LEU A 92 -8.78 0.29 7.32
C LEU A 92 -9.83 1.14 6.59
N SER A 93 -11.02 0.60 6.35
CA SER A 93 -12.17 1.32 5.79
C SER A 93 -13.45 1.11 6.60
N TYR A 94 -13.36 0.49 7.79
CA TYR A 94 -14.52 0.16 8.61
C TYR A 94 -14.69 1.17 9.74
N GLY A 95 -15.48 2.22 9.49
CA GLY A 95 -15.72 3.30 10.47
C GLY A 95 -14.52 4.22 10.71
N ILE A 96 -13.42 4.01 9.97
CA ILE A 96 -12.22 4.85 9.95
C ILE A 96 -11.77 5.01 8.49
N TYR A 97 -11.10 6.12 8.18
CA TYR A 97 -10.76 6.48 6.79
C TYR A 97 -9.31 6.97 6.62
N PRO A 98 -8.29 6.26 7.15
CA PRO A 98 -6.89 6.68 7.06
C PRO A 98 -6.35 6.79 5.62
N LEU A 99 -6.95 6.04 4.67
CA LEU A 99 -6.54 6.01 3.27
C LEU A 99 -7.25 7.05 2.39
N LEU A 100 -8.22 7.79 2.93
CA LEU A 100 -9.00 8.75 2.15
C LEU A 100 -8.12 9.85 1.55
N ASN A 101 -8.12 9.95 0.21
CA ASN A 101 -7.23 10.81 -0.57
C ASN A 101 -5.73 10.64 -0.26
N LYS A 102 -5.33 9.58 0.45
CA LYS A 102 -3.93 9.30 0.75
C LYS A 102 -3.22 8.96 -0.57
N PRO A 103 -2.05 9.54 -0.88
CA PRO A 103 -1.26 9.14 -2.03
C PRO A 103 -0.74 7.72 -1.84
N ILE A 104 -0.99 6.83 -2.80
CA ILE A 104 -0.56 5.43 -2.74
C ILE A 104 0.27 5.06 -3.97
N MET A 105 1.44 4.49 -3.74
CA MET A 105 2.20 3.74 -4.74
C MET A 105 1.93 2.26 -4.56
N ILE A 106 1.52 1.58 -5.63
CA ILE A 106 1.45 0.13 -5.65
C ILE A 106 2.75 -0.41 -6.22
N THR A 107 3.29 -1.44 -5.58
CA THR A 107 4.44 -2.18 -6.08
C THR A 107 4.27 -3.65 -5.78
N GLY A 108 5.11 -4.49 -6.37
CA GLY A 108 5.04 -5.90 -6.08
C GLY A 108 6.09 -6.73 -6.77
N ALA A 109 6.38 -7.86 -6.15
CA ALA A 109 7.34 -8.84 -6.58
C ALA A 109 6.66 -10.19 -6.79
N SER A 110 6.95 -10.85 -7.91
CA SER A 110 6.44 -12.19 -8.23
C SER A 110 7.58 -13.12 -8.59
N TYR A 111 7.37 -14.42 -8.42
CA TYR A 111 8.31 -15.43 -8.91
C TYR A 111 8.26 -15.53 -10.45
N GLY A 112 7.11 -15.20 -11.04
CA GLY A 112 6.89 -15.21 -12.49
C GLY A 112 7.34 -13.94 -13.20
N THR A 113 7.17 -13.93 -14.52
CA THR A 113 7.58 -12.84 -15.43
C THR A 113 6.73 -11.58 -15.31
N LEU A 114 5.50 -11.68 -14.81
CA LEU A 114 4.53 -10.58 -14.83
C LEU A 114 4.61 -9.64 -13.61
N GLY A 115 5.46 -9.95 -12.63
CA GLY A 115 5.74 -9.03 -11.52
C GLY A 115 4.52 -8.57 -10.73
N SER A 116 3.54 -9.46 -10.49
CA SER A 116 2.28 -9.22 -9.74
C SER A 116 1.24 -8.31 -10.42
N SER A 117 1.35 -8.06 -11.73
CA SER A 117 0.52 -7.08 -12.44
C SER A 117 -0.99 -7.20 -12.23
N ARG A 118 -1.56 -8.41 -12.13
CA ARG A 118 -3.02 -8.56 -11.95
C ARG A 118 -3.44 -8.24 -10.53
N ALA A 119 -2.63 -8.62 -9.54
CA ALA A 119 -2.86 -8.22 -8.16
C ALA A 119 -2.77 -6.70 -7.99
N GLN A 120 -1.83 -6.04 -8.65
CA GLN A 120 -1.72 -4.57 -8.60
C GLN A 120 -2.94 -3.88 -9.23
N LEU A 121 -3.41 -4.38 -10.38
CA LEU A 121 -4.62 -3.86 -11.01
C LEU A 121 -5.87 -4.04 -10.13
N GLN A 122 -6.03 -5.22 -9.51
CA GLN A 122 -7.14 -5.46 -8.59
C GLN A 122 -7.03 -4.60 -7.33
N LEU A 123 -5.83 -4.46 -6.76
CA LEU A 123 -5.59 -3.58 -5.61
C LEU A 123 -6.00 -2.15 -5.94
N ARG A 124 -5.62 -1.64 -7.12
CA ARG A 124 -6.01 -0.32 -7.60
C ARG A 124 -7.52 -0.15 -7.67
N GLN A 125 -8.24 -1.16 -8.17
CA GLN A 125 -9.70 -1.15 -8.20
C GLN A 125 -10.30 -1.05 -6.79
N ILE A 126 -9.76 -1.83 -5.83
CA ILE A 126 -10.21 -1.82 -4.43
C ILE A 126 -9.93 -0.45 -3.80
N LEU A 127 -8.73 0.11 -3.99
CA LEU A 127 -8.34 1.41 -3.44
C LEU A 127 -9.17 2.58 -3.97
N ASN A 128 -9.77 2.42 -5.15
CA ASN A 128 -10.68 3.40 -5.76
C ASN A 128 -12.14 3.28 -5.26
N ALA A 129 -12.46 2.26 -4.46
CA ALA A 129 -13.80 2.10 -3.90
C ALA A 129 -14.18 3.32 -3.04
N PRO A 130 -15.46 3.75 -2.99
CA PRO A 130 -15.88 4.94 -2.25
C PRO A 130 -15.46 4.98 -0.77
N GLU A 131 -15.38 3.82 -0.13
CA GLU A 131 -15.07 3.64 1.29
C GLU A 131 -13.57 3.82 1.60
N ILE A 132 -12.71 3.63 0.61
CA ILE A 132 -11.25 3.83 0.73
C ILE A 132 -10.86 5.14 0.07
N LYS A 133 -11.23 5.30 -1.20
CA LYS A 133 -11.07 6.51 -2.02
C LYS A 133 -9.66 7.11 -1.92
N ALA A 134 -8.66 6.23 -2.05
CA ALA A 134 -7.27 6.63 -2.07
C ALA A 134 -6.91 7.32 -3.39
N SER A 135 -5.85 8.13 -3.37
CA SER A 135 -5.25 8.69 -4.59
C SER A 135 -4.12 7.78 -5.02
N VAL A 136 -4.34 6.93 -6.02
CA VAL A 136 -3.34 5.93 -6.44
C VAL A 136 -2.50 6.45 -7.61
N LEU A 137 -1.17 6.39 -7.51
CA LEU A 137 -0.24 6.71 -8.59
C LEU A 137 -0.58 5.85 -9.81
N PRO A 138 -0.83 6.42 -11.01
CA PRO A 138 -1.22 5.64 -12.19
C PRO A 138 -0.20 4.59 -12.63
N ASP A 139 1.09 4.91 -12.50
CA ASP A 139 2.19 4.00 -12.87
C ASP A 139 2.38 2.87 -11.85
N GLU A 140 3.11 1.84 -12.28
CA GLU A 140 3.33 0.60 -11.54
C GLU A 140 4.79 0.18 -11.61
N PHE A 141 5.30 -0.37 -10.50
CA PHE A 141 6.57 -1.10 -10.50
C PHE A 141 6.31 -2.60 -10.33
N LEU A 142 6.73 -3.36 -11.35
CA LEU A 142 6.53 -4.80 -11.46
C LEU A 142 7.88 -5.52 -11.37
N LEU A 143 8.16 -6.19 -10.26
CA LEU A 143 9.39 -6.97 -10.12
C LEU A 143 9.18 -8.45 -10.48
N SER A 144 9.67 -8.81 -11.66
CA SER A 144 9.68 -10.19 -12.18
C SER A 144 10.79 -11.03 -11.54
N HIS A 145 10.64 -12.36 -11.54
CA HIS A 145 11.69 -13.31 -11.13
C HIS A 145 12.33 -12.99 -9.76
N SER A 146 11.48 -12.65 -8.79
CA SER A 146 11.94 -12.06 -7.53
C SER A 146 12.82 -12.96 -6.66
N LEU A 147 12.87 -14.28 -6.90
CA LEU A 147 13.79 -15.18 -6.21
C LEU A 147 15.26 -14.98 -6.65
N GLN A 148 15.48 -14.39 -7.83
CA GLN A 148 16.80 -14.11 -8.40
C GLN A 148 17.13 -12.61 -8.40
N ALA A 149 16.17 -11.77 -8.03
CA ALA A 149 16.29 -10.31 -8.16
C ALA A 149 17.20 -9.66 -7.10
N PHE A 150 17.48 -10.36 -5.99
CA PHE A 150 18.22 -9.82 -4.86
C PHE A 150 19.54 -10.54 -4.62
N ASN A 151 20.57 -9.79 -4.22
CA ASN A 151 21.82 -10.35 -3.71
C ASN A 151 21.69 -10.78 -2.23
N PRO A 152 22.73 -11.40 -1.63
CA PRO A 152 22.69 -11.81 -0.22
C PRO A 152 22.48 -10.68 0.80
N SER A 153 22.77 -9.43 0.43
CA SER A 153 22.52 -8.25 1.27
C SER A 153 21.08 -7.72 1.15
N GLY A 154 20.24 -8.34 0.31
CA GLY A 154 18.88 -7.90 0.05
C GLY A 154 18.77 -6.77 -0.97
N ASP A 155 19.84 -6.47 -1.71
CA ASP A 155 19.84 -5.41 -2.71
C ASP A 155 19.48 -5.94 -4.10
N LEU A 156 18.72 -5.16 -4.88
CA LEU A 156 18.45 -5.48 -6.28
C LEU A 156 19.74 -5.58 -7.09
N VAL A 157 19.81 -6.51 -8.04
CA VAL A 157 21.02 -6.78 -8.84
C VAL A 157 20.98 -6.22 -10.27
N ASP A 158 19.79 -5.99 -10.80
CA ASP A 158 19.59 -5.52 -12.17
C ASP A 158 19.49 -3.99 -12.21
N LEU A 159 20.47 -3.35 -12.87
CA LEU A 159 20.56 -1.89 -12.96
C LEU A 159 19.41 -1.24 -13.73
N ASP A 160 18.86 -1.90 -14.75
CA ASP A 160 17.73 -1.36 -15.51
C ASP A 160 16.44 -1.44 -14.68
N VAL A 161 16.29 -2.49 -13.88
CA VAL A 161 15.20 -2.61 -12.90
C VAL A 161 15.31 -1.53 -11.83
N ILE A 162 16.51 -1.29 -11.29
CA ILE A 162 16.76 -0.21 -10.31
C ILE A 162 16.42 1.15 -10.91
N LYS A 163 16.86 1.44 -12.14
CA LYS A 163 16.56 2.70 -12.82
C LYS A 163 15.05 2.93 -13.01
N LYS A 164 14.29 1.87 -13.31
CA LYS A 164 12.81 1.95 -13.38
C LYS A 164 12.18 2.22 -12.02
N LEU A 165 12.68 1.56 -10.97
CA LEU A 165 12.22 1.80 -9.59
C LEU A 165 12.50 3.25 -9.16
N ASP A 166 13.69 3.76 -9.47
CA ASP A 166 14.09 5.15 -9.16
C ASP A 166 13.17 6.16 -9.83
N ALA A 167 12.91 5.98 -11.13
CA ALA A 167 12.01 6.86 -11.89
C ALA A 167 10.59 6.82 -11.31
N THR A 168 10.03 5.62 -11.09
CA THR A 168 8.68 5.43 -10.53
C THR A 168 8.57 6.04 -9.13
N PHE A 169 9.62 5.90 -8.30
CA PHE A 169 9.63 6.47 -6.96
C PHE A 169 9.73 8.00 -6.99
N ASP A 170 10.53 8.57 -7.89
CA ASP A 170 10.59 10.03 -8.05
C ASP A 170 9.24 10.59 -8.55
N ASP A 171 8.55 9.90 -9.45
CA ASP A 171 7.18 10.24 -9.85
C ASP A 171 6.20 10.14 -8.66
N PHE A 172 6.32 9.11 -7.82
CA PHE A 172 5.51 9.01 -6.60
C PHE A 172 5.72 10.20 -5.65
N ARG A 173 6.98 10.65 -5.47
CA ARG A 173 7.29 11.81 -4.63
C ARG A 173 6.66 13.10 -5.16
N ILE A 174 6.59 13.26 -6.49
CA ILE A 174 5.90 14.39 -7.11
C ILE A 174 4.38 14.23 -6.92
N PHE A 175 3.87 13.02 -7.12
CA PHE A 175 2.45 12.71 -6.97
C PHE A 175 1.92 12.97 -5.54
N VAL A 176 2.71 12.68 -4.50
CA VAL A 176 2.40 13.05 -3.11
C VAL A 176 2.15 14.57 -3.01
N LYS A 177 3.08 15.38 -3.53
CA LYS A 177 2.97 16.86 -3.50
C LYS A 177 1.80 17.40 -4.31
N ILE A 178 1.45 16.74 -5.42
CA ILE A 178 0.29 17.14 -6.24
C ILE A 178 -0.99 16.83 -5.48
N THR A 179 -1.12 15.62 -4.95
CA THR A 179 -2.31 15.19 -4.19
C THR A 179 -2.53 16.06 -2.96
N GLU A 180 -1.46 16.46 -2.25
CA GLU A 180 -1.53 17.43 -1.15
C GLU A 180 -2.14 18.78 -1.55
N LYS A 181 -2.06 19.19 -2.82
CA LYS A 181 -2.66 20.44 -3.31
C LYS A 181 -4.12 20.27 -3.72
N LEU A 182 -4.60 19.04 -3.91
CA LEU A 182 -5.96 18.70 -4.34
C LEU A 182 -6.95 18.62 -3.14
N ARG A 183 -6.95 19.63 -2.25
CA ARG A 183 -7.72 19.59 -0.99
C ARG A 183 -9.18 20.07 -1.09
N ASN A 184 -9.57 20.70 -2.19
CA ASN A 184 -10.87 21.39 -2.28
C ASN A 184 -12.08 20.48 -2.01
N ALA A 185 -11.99 19.20 -2.38
CA ALA A 185 -13.04 18.23 -2.12
C ALA A 185 -12.83 17.45 -0.81
N GLN A 186 -11.69 17.56 -0.14
CA GLN A 186 -11.29 16.63 0.92
C GLN A 186 -12.27 16.60 2.10
N ALA A 187 -12.76 17.77 2.54
CA ALA A 187 -13.74 17.84 3.62
C ALA A 187 -15.09 17.22 3.24
N LEU A 188 -15.55 17.45 2.00
CA LEU A 188 -16.76 16.83 1.47
C LEU A 188 -16.60 15.32 1.36
N LEU A 189 -15.48 14.86 0.82
CA LEU A 189 -15.16 13.44 0.67
C LEU A 189 -15.09 12.70 2.01
N ARG A 190 -14.58 13.37 3.04
CA ARG A 190 -14.54 12.79 4.39
C ARG A 190 -15.93 12.66 4.99
N LYS A 191 -16.74 13.71 4.86
CA LYS A 191 -18.13 13.68 5.27
C LYS A 191 -18.92 12.59 4.54
N ASP A 192 -18.77 12.50 3.21
CA ASP A 192 -19.44 11.47 2.39
C ASP A 192 -19.05 10.05 2.84
N ALA A 193 -17.78 9.84 3.21
CA ALA A 193 -17.30 8.56 3.70
C ALA A 193 -17.86 8.22 5.10
N GLU A 194 -17.88 9.21 6.01
CA GLU A 194 -18.43 9.09 7.37
C GLU A 194 -19.96 8.87 7.38
N ASP A 195 -20.69 9.49 6.45
CA ASP A 195 -22.14 9.39 6.30
C ASP A 195 -22.58 8.07 5.61
N PHE A 196 -21.64 7.32 5.02
CA PHE A 196 -21.95 6.12 4.24
C PHE A 196 -22.30 4.91 5.13
N ASP A 197 -23.52 4.39 4.99
CA ASP A 197 -24.02 3.27 5.78
C ASP A 197 -24.75 2.21 4.92
N TRP A 198 -24.13 1.04 4.77
CA TRP A 198 -24.70 -0.11 4.06
C TRP A 198 -25.95 -0.70 4.72
N GLU A 199 -26.20 -0.44 6.01
CA GLU A 199 -27.32 -1.04 6.74
C GLU A 199 -28.65 -0.30 6.49
N ASN A 200 -28.59 0.90 5.91
CA ASN A 200 -29.72 1.80 5.75
C ASN A 200 -29.94 2.29 4.29
N LEU A 201 -29.41 1.58 3.29
CA LEU A 201 -29.63 1.84 1.85
C LEU A 201 -31.00 1.39 1.35
#